data_AF-A0A6I3JAD4-F1
#
_entry.id   AF-A0A6I3JAD4-F1
#
_cell.length_a   1.000
_cell.length_b   1.000
_cell.length_c   1.000
_cell.angle_alpha   90.00
_cell.angle_beta   90.00
_cell.angle_gamma   90.00
#
_symmetry.space_group_name_H-M   'P 1'
#
loop_
_entity.id
_entity.type
_entity.pdbx_description
1 polymer ?
#
loop_
_entity_poly.entity_id
_entity_poly.type
_entity_poly.pdbx_seq_one_letter_code
_entity_poly.pdbx_strand_id
1 'polypeptide(L)'
;MRRHLGTLALSAVLALAVGSTAACGEADGDPSESAVAGIPSPTQETVDPLDADGVESVEIKLVRGTDVGGIVTAEAVPVTEEADLEAFLEQFDPAFAEQVRTRVGQVVLGEEQGILAQVVAVGCESPTSATLRGNAIQTDVPKSSEECRAPVTTVALAVA
;
A
#
# COMPACT_ATOMS: atom_id res chain seq x y z
N MET A 1 -58.05 -20.26 35.31
CA MET A 1 -57.60 -20.80 36.61
C MET A 1 -57.02 -22.18 36.39
N ARG A 2 -55.94 -22.49 37.11
CA ARG A 2 -55.30 -23.82 37.32
C ARG A 2 -54.28 -24.29 36.28
N ARG A 3 -53.04 -24.30 36.79
CA ARG A 3 -51.76 -24.76 36.29
C ARG A 3 -51.60 -26.28 36.50
N HIS A 4 -50.46 -26.79 36.01
CA HIS A 4 -49.73 -28.03 36.37
C HIS A 4 -49.99 -29.22 35.42
N LEU A 5 -49.04 -30.05 34.99
CA LEU A 5 -47.63 -30.32 35.36
C LEU A 5 -47.06 -31.36 34.35
N GLY A 6 -45.74 -31.35 34.12
CA GLY A 6 -44.93 -32.51 33.67
C GLY A 6 -44.94 -32.82 32.16
N THR A 7 -43.86 -33.27 31.50
CA THR A 7 -42.73 -34.06 32.03
C THR A 7 -41.56 -34.06 31.03
N LEU A 8 -40.36 -33.79 31.58
CA LEU A 8 -38.99 -34.21 31.24
C LEU A 8 -38.75 -35.20 30.06
N ALA A 9 -37.79 -34.84 29.20
CA ALA A 9 -36.75 -35.74 28.64
C ALA A 9 -35.58 -34.85 28.13
N LEU A 10 -34.47 -34.68 28.86
CA LEU A 10 -33.26 -35.51 28.95
C LEU A 10 -32.49 -35.76 27.63
N SER A 11 -31.38 -35.01 27.48
CA SER A 11 -29.99 -35.48 27.27
C SER A 11 -29.50 -36.08 25.93
N ALA A 12 -28.55 -35.35 25.31
CA ALA A 12 -27.21 -35.76 24.80
C ALA A 12 -26.56 -34.49 24.21
N VAL A 13 -25.48 -33.84 24.67
CA VAL A 13 -24.10 -34.16 25.12
C VAL A 13 -23.22 -34.89 24.10
N LEU A 14 -22.03 -34.31 23.89
CA LEU A 14 -20.81 -34.70 23.15
C LEU A 14 -20.64 -34.07 21.74
N ALA A 15 -19.48 -33.54 21.34
CA ALA A 15 -18.18 -33.35 21.99
C ALA A 15 -17.19 -32.60 21.04
N LEU A 16 -16.28 -31.83 21.66
CA LEU A 16 -14.86 -31.63 21.34
C LEU A 16 -14.43 -31.19 19.92
N ALA A 17 -13.92 -29.95 19.83
CA ALA A 17 -12.80 -29.61 18.95
C ALA A 17 -11.64 -29.09 19.82
N VAL A 18 -10.56 -29.88 19.85
CA VAL A 18 -9.33 -29.67 20.61
C VAL A 18 -8.39 -28.77 19.81
N GLY A 19 -7.68 -27.90 20.51
CA GLY A 19 -6.75 -26.92 19.95
C GLY A 19 -5.45 -27.49 19.39
N SER A 20 -4.64 -26.59 18.82
CA SER A 20 -3.23 -26.82 18.53
C SER A 20 -2.48 -25.55 18.92
N THR A 21 -1.82 -25.61 20.06
CA THR A 21 -0.82 -24.64 20.51
C THR A 21 0.45 -24.83 19.66
N ALA A 22 0.85 -23.77 18.95
CA ALA A 22 2.15 -23.72 18.29
C ALA A 22 3.25 -23.73 19.36
N ALA A 23 4.19 -24.66 19.21
CA ALA A 23 5.33 -24.85 20.08
C ALA A 23 6.39 -23.76 19.84
N CYS A 24 6.72 -23.01 20.89
CA CYS A 24 7.99 -22.30 20.99
C CYS A 24 9.06 -23.32 21.38
N GLY A 25 10.06 -23.51 20.52
CA GLY A 25 11.26 -24.28 20.86
C GLY A 25 12.24 -23.39 21.61
N GLU A 26 12.51 -23.76 22.85
CA GLU A 26 13.67 -23.33 23.63
C GLU A 26 14.90 -24.13 23.19
N ALA A 27 15.99 -23.46 22.84
CA ALA A 27 17.31 -24.06 22.66
C ALA A 27 18.38 -23.13 23.25
N ASP A 28 18.87 -23.52 24.42
CA ASP A 28 20.06 -23.01 25.09
C ASP A 28 21.34 -23.22 24.26
N GLY A 29 22.29 -22.28 24.35
CA GLY A 29 23.70 -22.53 24.01
C GLY A 29 24.48 -21.31 23.52
N ASP A 30 25.10 -20.57 24.44
CA ASP A 30 26.37 -19.85 24.22
C ASP A 30 27.49 -20.80 24.70
N PRO A 31 28.68 -20.94 24.05
CA PRO A 31 29.61 -19.81 24.01
C PRO A 31 30.67 -19.73 22.87
N SER A 32 31.34 -18.58 22.90
CA SER A 32 32.74 -18.29 22.50
C SER A 32 33.07 -17.87 21.07
N GLU A 33 33.51 -16.60 21.01
CA GLU A 33 34.69 -16.06 20.33
C GLU A 33 35.13 -16.66 18.98
N SER A 34 35.00 -15.82 17.94
CA SER A 34 36.01 -15.71 16.88
C SER A 34 36.01 -14.29 16.35
N ALA A 35 37.06 -13.55 16.68
CA ALA A 35 37.44 -12.32 16.01
C ALA A 35 37.92 -12.65 14.59
N VAL A 36 37.32 -12.03 13.57
CA VAL A 36 37.92 -11.89 12.24
C VAL A 36 37.42 -10.61 11.57
N ALA A 37 38.35 -9.65 11.52
CA ALA A 37 38.65 -8.73 10.42
C ALA A 37 37.51 -8.15 9.56
N GLY A 38 37.34 -6.82 9.67
CA GLY A 38 37.21 -5.93 8.52
C GLY A 38 35.93 -6.02 7.70
N ILE A 39 34.85 -5.40 8.19
CA ILE A 39 33.71 -5.03 7.33
C ILE A 39 34.02 -3.63 6.78
N PRO A 40 34.21 -3.45 5.46
CA PRO A 40 34.32 -2.11 4.90
C PRO A 40 32.99 -1.36 5.09
N SER A 41 33.07 -0.09 5.48
CA SER A 41 31.94 0.84 5.40
C SER A 41 31.32 0.77 4.00
N PRO A 42 29.99 0.77 3.84
CA PRO A 42 29.41 1.08 2.55
C PRO A 42 29.75 2.54 2.24
N THR A 43 30.72 2.72 1.36
CA THR A 43 31.00 3.96 0.66
C THR A 43 29.69 4.46 0.06
N GLN A 44 29.37 5.72 0.33
CA GLN A 44 28.31 6.43 -0.37
C GLN A 44 28.66 6.42 -1.87
N GLU A 45 27.95 5.63 -2.67
CA GLU A 45 27.88 5.87 -4.11
C GLU A 45 27.02 7.11 -4.32
N THR A 46 27.69 8.26 -4.37
CA THR A 46 27.19 9.43 -5.07
C THR A 46 27.17 9.07 -6.56
N VAL A 47 26.03 8.58 -7.04
CA VAL A 47 25.74 8.59 -8.47
C VAL A 47 25.39 10.02 -8.86
N ASP A 48 26.37 10.69 -9.46
CA ASP A 48 26.21 11.97 -10.16
C ASP A 48 25.19 11.80 -11.31
N PRO A 49 24.39 12.83 -11.63
CA PRO A 49 23.23 12.72 -12.47
C PRO A 49 23.67 12.55 -13.92
N LEU A 50 23.43 11.36 -14.48
CA LEU A 50 23.47 11.21 -15.93
C LEU A 50 22.34 12.06 -16.52
N ASP A 51 22.76 13.01 -17.34
CA ASP A 51 21.95 13.82 -18.24
C ASP A 51 20.79 13.00 -18.84
N ALA A 52 19.57 13.31 -18.38
CA ALA A 52 18.34 12.82 -18.97
C ALA A 52 18.00 13.67 -20.23
N ASP A 53 18.92 13.68 -21.19
CA ASP A 53 18.65 14.19 -22.54
C ASP A 53 17.64 13.26 -23.21
N GLY A 54 16.37 13.67 -23.21
CA GLY A 54 15.32 13.06 -24.02
C GLY A 54 14.24 12.26 -23.29
N VAL A 55 14.10 12.37 -21.96
CA VAL A 55 12.84 11.91 -21.34
C VAL A 55 11.75 12.93 -21.66
N GLU A 56 10.76 12.53 -22.46
CA GLU A 56 9.51 13.28 -22.51
C GLU A 56 9.04 13.50 -21.08
N SER A 57 8.71 14.75 -20.74
CA SER A 57 8.29 15.11 -19.40
C SER A 57 6.94 14.47 -19.12
N VAL A 58 6.96 13.35 -18.40
CA VAL A 58 5.74 12.69 -17.90
C VAL A 58 5.09 13.62 -16.88
N GLU A 59 3.87 14.06 -17.15
CA GLU A 59 3.09 14.83 -16.18
C GLU A 59 2.59 13.87 -15.09
N ILE A 60 2.91 14.15 -13.83
CA ILE A 60 2.47 13.35 -12.68
C ILE A 60 1.63 14.18 -11.73
N LYS A 61 0.42 13.69 -11.43
CA LYS A 61 -0.52 14.30 -10.49
C LYS A 61 -0.65 13.41 -9.26
N LEU A 62 -0.50 14.01 -8.08
CA LEU A 62 -0.70 13.34 -6.79
C LEU A 62 -2.07 13.70 -6.21
N VAL A 63 -2.87 12.68 -5.93
CA VAL A 63 -4.16 12.77 -5.21
C VAL A 63 -4.00 12.10 -3.86
N ARG A 64 -4.32 12.82 -2.77
CA ARG A 64 -3.99 12.40 -1.40
C ARG A 64 -5.19 12.49 -0.48
N GLY A 65 -5.34 11.52 0.41
CA GLY A 65 -6.41 11.47 1.40
C GLY A 65 -5.94 10.78 2.68
N THR A 66 -6.43 11.26 3.81
CA THR A 66 -6.14 10.67 5.13
C THR A 66 -7.24 9.67 5.48
N ASP A 67 -6.86 8.49 5.96
CA ASP A 67 -7.78 7.41 6.36
C ASP A 67 -8.70 6.89 5.21
N VAL A 68 -8.28 7.04 3.95
CA VAL A 68 -9.10 6.66 2.77
C VAL A 68 -8.83 5.24 2.24
N GLY A 69 -7.93 4.49 2.85
CA GLY A 69 -7.64 3.09 2.50
C GLY A 69 -6.83 2.93 1.20
N GLY A 70 -6.91 1.77 0.56
CA GLY A 70 -6.16 1.46 -0.66
C GLY A 70 -4.93 0.60 -0.45
N ILE A 71 -4.63 -0.23 -1.44
CA ILE A 71 -3.55 -1.22 -1.42
C ILE A 71 -2.40 -0.70 -2.26
N VAL A 72 -1.22 -0.54 -1.64
CA VAL A 72 0.01 -0.17 -2.35
C VAL A 72 0.36 -1.24 -3.36
N THR A 73 0.62 -0.84 -4.60
CA THR A 73 1.07 -1.73 -5.67
C THR A 73 2.51 -1.40 -6.05
N ALA A 74 3.29 -2.39 -6.47
CA ALA A 74 4.67 -2.18 -6.94
C ALA A 74 4.73 -1.61 -8.36
N GLU A 75 3.68 -1.86 -9.15
CA GLU A 75 3.55 -1.45 -10.54
C GLU A 75 2.36 -0.50 -10.71
N ALA A 76 2.48 0.42 -11.67
CA ALA A 76 1.39 1.26 -12.10
C ALA A 76 0.43 0.48 -12.99
N VAL A 77 -0.86 0.73 -12.77
CA VAL A 77 -1.96 0.08 -13.49
C VAL A 77 -2.39 1.01 -14.63
N PRO A 78 -2.50 0.52 -15.87
CA PRO A 78 -3.05 1.32 -16.96
C PRO A 78 -4.54 1.58 -16.74
N VAL A 79 -4.97 2.81 -16.98
CA VAL A 79 -6.37 3.24 -16.98
C VAL A 79 -6.72 3.59 -18.43
N THR A 80 -7.18 2.59 -19.16
CA THR A 80 -7.46 2.71 -20.61
C THR A 80 -8.91 3.02 -20.90
N GLU A 81 -9.81 2.53 -20.06
CA GLU A 81 -11.25 2.76 -20.14
C GLU A 81 -11.85 3.12 -18.78
N GLU A 82 -13.10 3.59 -18.79
CA GLU A 82 -13.83 3.97 -17.57
C GLU A 82 -13.95 2.80 -16.60
N ALA A 83 -14.10 1.57 -17.10
CA ALA A 83 -14.18 0.37 -16.26
C ALA A 83 -12.87 0.10 -15.48
N ASP A 84 -11.70 0.38 -16.06
CA ASP A 84 -10.41 0.27 -15.37
C ASP A 84 -10.33 1.25 -14.19
N LEU A 85 -10.80 2.49 -14.43
CA LEU A 85 -10.85 3.51 -13.41
C LEU A 85 -11.78 3.09 -12.28
N GLU A 86 -13.00 2.65 -12.61
CA GLU A 86 -13.97 2.21 -11.60
C GLU A 86 -13.40 1.07 -10.76
N ALA A 87 -12.83 0.03 -11.39
CA ALA A 87 -12.21 -1.09 -10.69
C ALA A 87 -11.05 -0.64 -9.78
N PHE A 88 -10.23 0.30 -10.23
CA PHE A 88 -9.16 0.88 -9.41
C PHE A 88 -9.69 1.66 -8.19
N LEU A 89 -10.87 2.28 -8.32
CA LEU A 89 -11.46 3.16 -7.31
C LEU A 89 -12.28 2.44 -6.24
N GLU A 90 -12.70 1.19 -6.48
CA GLU A 90 -13.52 0.39 -5.54
C GLU A 90 -12.89 0.23 -4.15
N GLN A 91 -11.57 0.38 -4.03
CA GLN A 91 -10.82 0.23 -2.78
C GLN A 91 -10.86 1.47 -1.87
N PHE A 92 -11.38 2.61 -2.33
CA PHE A 92 -11.31 3.87 -1.60
C PHE A 92 -12.67 4.32 -1.04
N ASP A 93 -12.60 5.21 -0.05
CA ASP A 93 -13.78 5.99 0.35
C ASP A 93 -14.38 6.77 -0.84
N PRO A 94 -15.72 6.86 -0.98
CA PRO A 94 -16.36 7.52 -2.11
C PRO A 94 -15.93 8.96 -2.34
N ALA A 95 -15.68 9.75 -1.28
CA ALA A 95 -15.29 11.15 -1.42
C ALA A 95 -13.85 11.28 -1.97
N PHE A 96 -12.99 10.31 -1.68
CA PHE A 96 -11.65 10.26 -2.27
C PHE A 96 -11.69 9.73 -3.70
N ALA A 97 -12.52 8.72 -3.98
CA ALA A 97 -12.72 8.20 -5.33
C ALA A 97 -13.18 9.31 -6.30
N GLU A 98 -14.13 10.15 -5.89
CA GLU A 98 -14.58 11.31 -6.69
C GLU A 98 -13.46 12.33 -6.96
N GLN A 99 -12.54 12.53 -6.02
CA GLN A 99 -11.38 13.39 -6.26
C GLN A 99 -10.46 12.79 -7.33
N VAL A 100 -10.20 11.49 -7.28
CA VAL A 100 -9.40 10.80 -8.29
C VAL A 100 -10.09 10.87 -9.66
N ARG A 101 -11.42 10.59 -9.74
CA ARG A 101 -12.21 10.76 -10.98
C ARG A 101 -12.09 12.16 -11.54
N THR A 102 -12.26 13.17 -10.69
CA THR A 102 -12.15 14.58 -11.10
C THR A 102 -10.76 14.88 -11.67
N ARG A 103 -9.69 14.36 -11.06
CA ARG A 103 -8.32 14.59 -11.57
C ARG A 103 -8.06 13.87 -12.88
N VAL A 104 -8.55 12.65 -13.04
CA VAL A 104 -8.49 11.92 -14.32
C VAL A 104 -9.24 12.68 -15.40
N GLY A 105 -10.45 13.19 -15.13
CA GLY A 105 -11.22 13.98 -16.10
C GLY A 105 -10.62 15.33 -16.49
N GLN A 106 -9.58 15.80 -15.77
CA GLN A 106 -8.81 17.00 -16.09
C GLN A 106 -7.52 16.69 -16.87
N VAL A 107 -7.22 15.43 -17.13
CA VAL A 107 -6.09 15.02 -17.95
C VAL A 107 -6.47 15.19 -19.42
N VAL A 108 -5.57 15.82 -20.19
CA VAL A 108 -5.68 15.93 -21.64
C VAL A 108 -4.69 14.96 -22.24
N LEU A 109 -5.19 14.00 -23.03
CA LEU A 109 -4.36 12.96 -23.66
C LEU A 109 -4.11 13.29 -25.13
N GLY A 110 -2.86 13.14 -25.57
CA GLY A 110 -2.50 13.03 -26.98
C GLY A 110 -2.92 11.68 -27.58
N GLU A 111 -2.78 11.54 -28.90
CA GLU A 111 -3.26 10.37 -29.66
C GLU A 111 -2.59 9.03 -29.25
N GLU A 112 -1.39 9.10 -28.65
CA GLU A 112 -0.61 7.93 -28.22
C GLU A 112 -0.42 7.86 -26.70
N GLN A 113 -1.08 8.76 -25.95
CA GLN A 113 -0.87 8.88 -24.50
C GLN A 113 -1.93 8.13 -23.69
N GLY A 114 -1.50 7.54 -22.59
CA GLY A 114 -2.36 6.80 -21.65
C GLY A 114 -2.20 7.27 -20.21
N ILE A 115 -3.20 7.00 -19.39
CA ILE A 115 -3.12 7.26 -17.94
C ILE A 115 -2.61 6.00 -17.25
N LEU A 116 -1.62 6.18 -16.38
CA LEU A 116 -1.17 5.18 -15.42
C LEU A 116 -1.56 5.62 -14.02
N ALA A 117 -2.09 4.71 -13.21
CA ALA A 117 -2.48 4.97 -11.83
C ALA A 117 -1.75 4.03 -10.87
N GLN A 118 -1.29 4.54 -9.74
CA GLN A 118 -0.65 3.72 -8.71
C GLN A 118 -0.91 4.27 -7.31
N VAL A 119 -1.14 3.37 -6.36
CA VAL A 119 -1.09 3.72 -4.94
C VAL A 119 0.36 3.59 -4.47
N VAL A 120 1.01 4.71 -4.16
CA VAL A 120 2.47 4.81 -4.04
C VAL A 120 2.95 5.11 -2.62
N ALA A 121 2.07 5.59 -1.75
CA ALA A 121 2.37 5.74 -0.34
C ALA A 121 1.10 5.48 0.46
N VAL A 122 1.16 4.45 1.30
CA VAL A 122 0.22 4.22 2.39
C VAL A 122 1.05 4.18 3.66
N GLY A 123 0.99 5.27 4.41
CA GLY A 123 1.85 5.56 5.54
C GLY A 123 1.55 6.95 6.07
N CYS A 124 2.27 7.41 7.08
CA CYS A 124 1.90 8.62 7.82
C CYS A 124 2.15 9.96 7.10
N GLU A 125 2.97 9.97 6.06
CA GLU A 125 3.44 11.20 5.42
C GLU A 125 2.98 11.28 3.97
N SER A 126 2.65 12.50 3.55
CA SER A 126 2.31 12.79 2.16
C SER A 126 3.59 12.92 1.32
N PRO A 127 3.69 12.25 0.17
CA PRO A 127 4.76 12.51 -0.77
C PRO A 127 4.65 13.92 -1.35
N THR A 128 5.80 14.52 -1.63
CA THR A 128 5.91 15.90 -2.17
C THR A 128 6.18 15.93 -3.67
N SER A 129 6.75 14.86 -4.21
CA SER A 129 7.11 14.70 -5.62
C SER A 129 6.90 13.25 -6.05
N ALA A 130 6.82 13.05 -7.36
CA ALA A 130 6.79 11.73 -7.97
C ALA A 130 7.55 11.72 -9.30
N THR A 131 8.00 10.55 -9.72
CA THR A 131 8.69 10.32 -11.00
C THR A 131 8.34 8.93 -11.54
N LEU A 132 8.12 8.82 -12.84
CA LEU A 132 7.93 7.53 -13.51
C LEU A 132 9.29 6.88 -13.75
N ARG A 133 9.46 5.63 -13.31
CA ARG A 133 10.66 4.81 -13.45
C ARG A 133 10.24 3.43 -13.98
N GLY A 134 10.40 3.22 -15.28
CA GLY A 134 9.86 2.03 -15.94
C GLY A 134 8.33 2.00 -15.81
N ASN A 135 7.79 0.94 -15.23
CA ASN A 135 6.36 0.75 -14.96
C ASN A 135 5.94 1.15 -13.54
N ALA A 136 6.79 1.83 -12.78
CA ALA A 136 6.47 2.26 -11.41
C ALA A 136 6.56 3.79 -11.28
N ILE A 137 5.56 4.39 -10.63
CA ILE A 137 5.58 5.77 -10.17
C ILE A 137 6.20 5.78 -8.77
N GLN A 138 7.41 6.32 -8.67
CA GLN A 138 8.12 6.45 -7.40
C GLN A 138 7.83 7.81 -6.79
N THR A 139 7.54 7.85 -5.50
CA THR A 139 7.33 9.08 -4.73
C THR A 139 8.43 9.32 -3.72
N ASP A 140 8.76 10.60 -3.53
CA ASP A 140 9.62 11.01 -2.41
C ASP A 140 8.74 11.34 -1.21
N VAL A 141 8.86 10.52 -0.16
CA VAL A 141 8.19 10.73 1.12
C VAL A 141 9.20 11.34 2.10
N PRO A 142 8.95 12.55 2.63
CA PRO A 142 9.82 13.13 3.64
C PRO A 142 9.88 12.23 4.88
N LYS A 143 11.03 12.25 5.56
CA LYS A 143 11.25 11.43 6.76
C LYS A 143 10.25 11.85 7.85
N SER A 144 9.46 10.90 8.33
CA SER A 144 8.35 11.17 9.26
C SER A 144 8.86 11.77 10.57
N SER A 145 8.20 12.84 11.04
CA SER A 145 8.33 13.33 12.42
C SER A 145 7.45 12.46 13.32
N GLU A 146 7.93 12.07 14.51
CA GLU A 146 7.39 10.99 15.36
C GLU A 146 5.96 11.17 15.94
N GLU A 147 5.04 11.88 15.29
CA GLU A 147 3.70 12.17 15.84
C GLU A 147 2.53 11.90 14.88
N CYS A 148 2.67 11.00 13.90
CA CYS A 148 1.57 10.76 12.99
C CYS A 148 0.63 9.65 13.47
N ARG A 149 -0.66 10.00 13.62
CA ARG A 149 -1.72 9.12 14.12
C ARG A 149 -2.62 8.53 13.03
N ALA A 150 -2.48 8.97 11.78
CA ALA A 150 -3.38 8.56 10.70
C ALA A 150 -2.60 8.26 9.41
N PRO A 151 -2.84 7.10 8.78
CA PRO A 151 -2.31 6.82 7.45
C PRO A 151 -2.86 7.80 6.41
N VAL A 152 -1.97 8.23 5.52
CA VAL A 152 -2.24 8.94 4.28
C VAL A 152 -2.09 7.95 3.15
N THR A 153 -3.09 7.94 2.28
CA THR A 153 -3.05 7.25 1.00
C THR A 153 -2.76 8.28 -0.09
N THR A 154 -1.83 7.94 -0.97
CA THR A 154 -1.56 8.71 -2.16
C THR A 154 -1.74 7.87 -3.41
N VAL A 155 -2.56 8.38 -4.32
CA VAL A 155 -2.68 7.92 -5.71
C VAL A 155 -1.85 8.85 -6.59
N ALA A 156 -0.90 8.30 -7.32
CA ALA A 156 -0.20 8.99 -8.37
C ALA A 156 -0.79 8.63 -9.74
N LEU A 157 -1.03 9.65 -10.55
CA LEU A 157 -1.53 9.54 -11.92
C LEU A 157 -0.47 10.09 -12.86
N ALA A 158 0.01 9.29 -13.80
CA ALA A 158 0.98 9.71 -14.81
C ALA A 158 0.34 9.68 -16.20
N VAL A 159 0.73 10.61 -17.07
CA VAL A 159 0.43 10.60 -18.50
C VAL A 159 1.69 10.15 -19.23
N ALA A 160 1.67 8.92 -19.73
CA ALA A 160 2.78 8.31 -20.47
C ALA A 160 2.50 8.32 -21.97
#